data_AF-G0A5L3-F1
#
_entry.id   AF-G0A5L3-F1
#
_cell.length_a   1.000
_cell.length_b   1.000
_cell.length_c   1.000
_cell.angle_alpha   90.00
_cell.angle_beta   90.00
_cell.angle_gamma   90.00
#
_symmetry.space_group_name_H-M   'P 1'
#
loop_
_entity.id
_entity.type
_entity.pdbx_description
1 polymer ?
#
loop_
_entity_poly.entity_id
_entity_poly.type
_entity_poly.pdbx_seq_one_letter_code
_entity_poly.pdbx_strand_id
1 'polypeptide(L)'
;MIGGIVMVLTVIWVYQSLMKAKKSNVLMWVAGCAALFFASEFMAQIFCIEIIDALGGKDIGSEYDPSLVDVRDRKTSEGAGGSFMPVVCELLPSILAFLLVAVVRTQFVLKEALTPANLFSGIKEMFQSIKNSFKTSGN
;
A
#
# COMPACT_ATOMS: atom_id res chain seq x y z
N MET A 1 2.84 -10.83 -3.87
CA MET A 1 2.94 -9.37 -4.19
C MET A 1 1.57 -8.70 -4.21
N ILE A 2 0.94 -8.58 -3.06
CA ILE A 2 -0.33 -7.83 -2.90
C ILE A 2 -0.14 -6.31 -3.07
N GLY A 3 1.07 -5.81 -2.79
CA GLY A 3 1.39 -4.37 -2.80
C GLY A 3 1.16 -3.66 -4.13
N GLY A 4 1.45 -4.30 -5.26
CA GLY A 4 1.20 -3.71 -6.58
C GLY A 4 -0.29 -3.42 -6.82
N ILE A 5 -1.19 -4.30 -6.39
CA ILE A 5 -2.64 -4.09 -6.50
C ILE A 5 -3.08 -2.95 -5.58
N VAL A 6 -2.59 -2.93 -4.34
CA VAL A 6 -2.89 -1.88 -3.37
C VAL A 6 -2.41 -0.52 -3.88
N MET A 7 -1.23 -0.45 -4.50
CA MET A 7 -0.69 0.75 -5.12
C MET A 7 -1.60 1.28 -6.21
N VAL A 8 -2.02 0.42 -7.16
CA VAL A 8 -2.92 0.82 -8.26
C VAL A 8 -4.24 1.37 -7.70
N LEU A 9 -4.85 0.67 -6.75
CA LEU A 9 -6.08 1.14 -6.10
C LEU A 9 -5.87 2.47 -5.39
N THR A 10 -4.75 2.65 -4.69
CA THR A 10 -4.41 3.89 -4.00
C THR A 10 -4.28 5.06 -4.98
N VAL A 11 -3.61 4.86 -6.11
CA VAL A 11 -3.42 5.87 -7.15
C VAL A 11 -4.75 6.26 -7.82
N ILE A 12 -5.60 5.28 -8.14
CA ILE A 12 -6.94 5.54 -8.68
C ILE A 12 -7.77 6.33 -7.67
N TRP A 13 -7.73 5.93 -6.41
CA TRP A 13 -8.43 6.60 -5.32
C TRP A 13 -8.00 8.07 -5.18
N VAL A 14 -6.69 8.33 -5.15
CA VAL A 14 -6.13 9.69 -5.11
C VAL A 14 -6.61 10.48 -6.33
N TYR A 15 -6.42 9.94 -7.54
CA TYR A 15 -6.82 10.61 -8.78
C TYR A 15 -8.30 11.04 -8.75
N GLN A 16 -9.21 10.11 -8.44
CA GLN A 16 -10.64 10.41 -8.40
C GLN A 16 -10.99 11.46 -7.33
N SER A 17 -10.32 11.40 -6.18
CA SER A 17 -10.52 12.37 -5.10
C SER A 17 -10.13 13.78 -5.52
N LEU A 18 -8.99 13.91 -6.19
CA LEU A 18 -8.46 15.20 -6.65
C LEU A 18 -9.29 15.77 -7.80
N MET A 19 -9.76 14.92 -8.71
CA MET A 19 -10.68 15.32 -9.78
C MET A 19 -12.00 15.85 -9.22
N LYS A 20 -12.58 15.16 -8.22
CA LYS A 20 -13.80 15.63 -7.54
C LYS A 20 -13.58 16.95 -6.82
N ALA A 21 -12.42 17.12 -6.18
CA ALA A 21 -12.04 18.35 -5.50
C ALA A 21 -11.56 19.47 -6.44
N LYS A 22 -11.58 19.26 -7.77
CA LYS A 22 -11.14 20.21 -8.81
C LYS A 22 -9.75 20.82 -8.54
N LYS A 23 -8.82 20.00 -8.04
CA LYS A 23 -7.45 20.45 -7.75
C LYS A 23 -6.67 20.66 -9.06
N SER A 24 -5.80 21.66 -9.09
CA SER A 24 -4.84 21.84 -10.19
C SER A 24 -3.72 20.80 -10.09
N ASN A 25 -3.06 20.50 -11.23
CA ASN A 25 -1.91 19.59 -11.29
C ASN A 25 -2.19 18.18 -10.73
N VAL A 26 -3.38 17.63 -11.00
CA VAL A 26 -3.82 16.32 -10.48
C VAL A 26 -2.77 15.23 -10.71
N LEU A 27 -2.24 15.12 -11.93
CA LEU A 27 -1.26 14.09 -12.28
C LEU A 27 0.05 14.21 -11.49
N MET A 28 0.48 15.43 -11.17
CA MET A 28 1.68 15.66 -10.35
C MET A 28 1.49 15.16 -8.93
N TRP A 29 0.33 15.45 -8.32
CA TRP A 29 -0.01 14.95 -6.99
C TRP A 29 -0.17 13.43 -6.95
N VAL A 30 -0.76 12.85 -7.99
CA VAL A 30 -0.88 11.40 -8.14
C VAL A 30 0.50 10.75 -8.24
N ALA A 31 1.39 11.28 -9.08
CA ALA A 31 2.77 10.80 -9.19
C ALA A 31 3.53 10.95 -7.86
N GLY A 32 3.35 12.07 -7.15
CA GLY A 32 3.92 12.29 -5.82
C GLY A 32 3.40 11.28 -4.79
N CYS A 33 2.11 10.98 -4.79
CA CYS A 33 1.52 9.96 -3.91
C CYS A 33 2.01 8.55 -4.26
N ALA A 34 2.21 8.23 -5.55
CA ALA A 34 2.78 6.97 -5.97
C ALA A 34 4.23 6.83 -5.52
N ALA A 35 5.04 7.87 -5.67
CA ALA A 35 6.43 7.89 -5.19
C ALA A 35 6.49 7.73 -3.66
N LEU A 36 5.62 8.42 -2.92
CA LEU A 36 5.50 8.27 -1.47
C LEU A 36 5.10 6.84 -1.08
N PHE A 37 4.16 6.23 -1.82
CA PHE A 37 3.74 4.84 -1.58
C PHE A 37 4.94 3.90 -1.71
N PHE A 38 5.67 3.95 -2.83
CA PHE A 38 6.83 3.09 -3.05
C PHE A 38 7.94 3.31 -2.03
N ALA A 39 8.26 4.57 -1.70
CA ALA A 39 9.26 4.87 -0.68
C ALA A 39 8.86 4.31 0.69
N SER A 40 7.58 4.44 1.06
CA SER A 40 7.05 3.93 2.31
C SER A 40 7.05 2.40 2.35
N GLU A 41 6.65 1.76 1.25
CA GLU A 41 6.64 0.31 1.11
C GLU A 41 8.06 -0.27 1.20
N PHE A 42 9.03 0.35 0.52
CA PHE A 42 10.44 -0.03 0.60
C PHE A 42 10.99 0.08 2.02
N MET A 43 10.75 1.20 2.70
CA MET A 43 11.19 1.40 4.09
C MET A 43 10.53 0.43 5.06
N ALA A 44 9.23 0.16 4.90
CA ALA A 44 8.52 -0.81 5.72
C ALA A 44 9.02 -2.24 5.50
N GLN A 45 9.40 -2.59 4.26
CA GLN A 45 10.01 -3.88 3.96
C GLN A 45 11.34 -4.04 4.71
N ILE A 46 12.21 -3.02 4.69
CA ILE A 46 13.46 -3.03 5.46
C ILE A 46 13.16 -3.23 6.95
N PHE A 47 12.21 -2.48 7.50
CA PHE A 47 11.84 -2.61 8.91
C PHE A 47 11.32 -4.02 9.25
N CYS A 48 10.55 -4.65 8.37
CA CYS A 48 10.11 -6.03 8.54
C CYS A 48 11.28 -7.02 8.57
N ILE A 49 12.32 -6.82 7.75
CA ILE A 49 13.54 -7.63 7.76
C ILE A 49 14.24 -7.51 9.11
N GLU A 50 14.46 -6.28 9.58
CA GLU A 50 15.12 -6.01 10.86
C GLU A 50 14.37 -6.64 12.05
N ILE A 51 13.04 -6.62 12.04
CA ILE A 51 12.25 -7.30 13.09
C ILE A 51 12.47 -8.81 13.05
N ILE A 52 12.49 -9.42 11.86
CA ILE A 52 12.70 -10.86 11.73
C ILE A 52 14.09 -11.23 12.25
N ASP A 53 15.11 -10.46 11.89
CA ASP A 53 16.50 -10.67 12.34
C ASP A 53 16.62 -10.51 13.86
N ALA A 54 16.01 -9.47 14.43
CA ALA A 54 16.00 -9.22 15.87
C ALA A 54 15.25 -10.32 16.66
N LEU A 55 14.17 -10.89 16.13
CA LEU A 55 13.39 -11.96 16.76
C LEU A 55 14.00 -13.35 16.54
N GLY A 56 14.73 -13.54 15.43
CA GLY A 56 15.37 -14.80 15.04
C GLY A 56 16.73 -15.06 15.68
N GLY A 57 17.37 -14.03 16.25
CA GLY A 57 18.67 -14.15 16.93
C GLY A 57 19.83 -14.57 16.01
N LYS A 58 19.63 -14.54 14.70
CA LYS A 58 20.58 -14.93 13.66
C LYS A 58 20.51 -13.85 12.57
N ASP A 59 21.66 -13.25 12.25
CA ASP A 59 21.80 -12.22 11.23
C ASP A 59 21.40 -12.80 9.86
N ILE A 60 20.26 -12.40 9.31
CA ILE A 60 19.77 -12.87 8.00
C ILE A 60 20.09 -11.84 6.90
N GLY A 61 20.67 -10.69 7.26
CA GLY A 61 20.95 -9.56 6.36
C GLY A 61 21.68 -9.86 5.05
N SER A 62 22.42 -10.98 4.92
CA SER A 62 23.03 -11.42 3.66
C SER A 62 22.45 -12.71 3.06
N GLU A 63 21.63 -13.43 3.82
CA GLU A 63 20.90 -14.66 3.41
C GLU A 63 19.41 -14.40 3.16
N TYR A 64 18.97 -13.14 3.25
CA TYR A 64 17.61 -12.71 2.95
C TYR A 64 17.33 -12.97 1.46
N ASP A 65 16.75 -14.14 1.19
CA ASP A 65 16.40 -14.56 -0.15
C ASP A 65 15.06 -13.92 -0.56
N PRO A 66 15.05 -13.00 -1.54
CA PRO A 66 13.81 -12.46 -2.09
C PRO A 66 12.98 -13.52 -2.84
N SER A 67 13.42 -14.77 -2.96
CA SER A 67 12.55 -15.89 -3.36
C SER A 67 11.52 -16.27 -2.28
N LEU A 68 11.81 -15.99 -1.00
CA LEU A 68 10.92 -16.25 0.14
C LEU A 68 9.74 -15.25 0.24
N VAL A 69 9.70 -14.22 -0.61
CA VAL A 69 8.51 -13.36 -0.78
C VAL A 69 7.54 -13.86 -1.85
N ASP A 70 7.83 -14.98 -2.53
CA ASP A 70 6.81 -15.70 -3.27
C ASP A 70 6.02 -16.60 -2.31
N VAL A 71 4.69 -16.44 -2.30
CA VAL A 71 3.76 -17.20 -1.44
C VAL A 71 3.92 -18.72 -1.64
N ARG A 72 4.47 -19.11 -2.78
CA ARG A 72 4.61 -20.49 -3.23
C ARG A 72 5.70 -21.29 -2.50
N ASP A 73 6.74 -20.65 -1.93
CA ASP A 73 7.86 -21.34 -1.26
C ASP A 73 7.74 -21.41 0.28
N ARG A 74 6.60 -20.97 0.85
CA ARG A 74 6.31 -20.94 2.30
C ARG A 74 6.14 -22.30 3.00
N LYS A 75 6.66 -23.42 2.45
CA LYS A 75 6.57 -24.73 3.11
C LYS A 75 7.72 -25.02 4.07
N THR A 76 8.81 -24.26 4.05
CA THR A 76 9.94 -24.47 4.96
C THR A 76 9.78 -23.63 6.22
N SER A 77 9.16 -24.27 7.20
CA SER A 77 8.74 -23.73 8.50
C SER A 77 9.88 -23.80 9.52
N GLU A 78 10.92 -22.95 9.43
CA GLU A 78 12.06 -23.03 10.37
C GLU A 78 12.58 -21.67 10.90
N GLY A 79 11.72 -20.65 11.02
CA GLY A 79 12.08 -19.33 11.58
C GLY A 79 11.17 -18.87 12.73
N ALA A 80 11.71 -18.03 13.62
CA ALA A 80 10.99 -17.43 14.74
C ALA A 80 9.77 -16.62 14.22
N GLY A 81 8.55 -17.15 14.46
CA GLY A 81 7.29 -16.56 13.99
C GLY A 81 6.45 -17.43 13.04
N GLY A 82 7.00 -18.57 12.57
CA GLY A 82 6.25 -19.56 11.77
C GLY A 82 5.60 -18.98 10.50
N SER A 83 4.46 -19.55 10.09
CA SER A 83 3.74 -19.12 8.87
C SER A 83 3.08 -17.74 8.94
N PHE A 84 3.04 -17.13 10.13
CA PHE A 84 2.36 -15.86 10.38
C PHE A 84 3.21 -14.64 9.99
N MET A 85 4.50 -14.66 10.34
CA MET A 85 5.41 -13.54 10.11
C MET A 85 5.55 -13.14 8.61
N PRO A 86 5.64 -14.09 7.66
CA PRO A 86 5.69 -13.78 6.24
C PRO A 86 4.42 -13.10 5.70
N VAL A 87 3.24 -13.46 6.24
CA VAL A 87 1.96 -12.85 5.83
C VAL A 87 1.89 -11.40 6.32
N VAL A 88 2.31 -11.17 7.57
CA VAL A 88 2.37 -9.81 8.14
C VAL A 88 3.35 -8.95 7.35
N CYS A 89 4.55 -9.47 7.07
CA CYS A 89 5.58 -8.72 6.35
C CYS A 89 5.26 -8.51 4.86
N GLU A 90 4.29 -9.24 4.28
CA GLU A 90 3.80 -8.97 2.92
C GLU A 90 2.69 -7.92 2.89
N LEU A 91 1.80 -7.89 3.90
CA LEU A 91 0.63 -7.03 3.90
C LEU A 91 0.87 -5.68 4.59
N LEU A 92 1.64 -5.69 5.69
CA LEU A 92 1.87 -4.52 6.53
C LEU A 92 2.55 -3.37 5.78
N PRO A 93 3.58 -3.60 4.94
CA PRO A 93 4.19 -2.53 4.14
C PRO A 93 3.18 -1.78 3.27
N SER A 94 2.31 -2.51 2.58
CA SER A 94 1.31 -1.91 1.69
C SER A 94 0.20 -1.18 2.46
N ILE A 95 -0.20 -1.67 3.64
CA ILE A 95 -1.13 -0.95 4.53
C ILE A 95 -0.51 0.35 5.02
N LEU A 96 0.74 0.31 5.48
CA LEU A 96 1.44 1.50 6.00
C LEU A 96 1.60 2.55 4.90
N ALA A 97 2.03 2.13 3.71
CA ALA A 97 2.17 3.00 2.55
C ALA A 97 0.83 3.65 2.17
N PHE A 98 -0.26 2.89 2.15
CA PHE A 98 -1.61 3.42 1.92
C PHE A 98 -2.02 4.45 2.96
N LEU A 99 -1.79 4.18 4.24
CA LEU A 99 -2.15 5.11 5.33
C LEU A 99 -1.35 6.42 5.25
N LEU A 100 -0.05 6.34 4.95
CA LEU A 100 0.77 7.55 4.76
C LEU A 100 0.27 8.38 3.59
N VAL A 101 -0.07 7.75 2.47
CA VAL A 101 -0.70 8.43 1.33
C VAL A 101 -2.04 9.04 1.72
N ALA A 102 -2.86 8.36 2.53
CA ALA A 102 -4.14 8.88 3.01
C ALA A 102 -3.95 10.15 3.85
N VAL A 103 -3.00 10.16 4.78
CA VAL A 103 -2.66 11.35 5.57
C VAL A 103 -2.21 12.48 4.65
N VAL A 104 -1.29 12.20 3.70
CA VAL A 104 -0.75 13.24 2.82
C VAL A 104 -1.83 13.82 1.91
N ARG A 105 -2.65 12.95 1.31
CA ARG A 105 -3.82 13.34 0.51
C ARG A 105 -4.75 14.26 1.30
N THR A 106 -5.13 13.86 2.52
CA THR A 106 -6.13 14.61 3.30
C THR A 106 -5.57 15.94 3.80
N GLN A 107 -4.36 15.95 4.38
CA GLN A 107 -3.78 17.16 4.98
C GLN A 107 -3.17 18.13 3.96
N PHE A 108 -2.36 17.65 3.03
CA PHE A 108 -1.58 18.54 2.15
C PHE A 108 -2.30 18.82 0.83
N VAL A 109 -2.96 17.80 0.26
CA VAL A 109 -3.58 17.94 -1.07
C VAL A 109 -4.99 18.52 -0.95
N LEU A 110 -5.85 17.86 -0.16
CA LEU A 110 -7.24 18.27 0.03
C LEU A 110 -7.34 19.45 1.01
N LYS A 111 -6.46 19.52 2.00
CA LYS A 111 -6.47 20.51 3.10
C LYS A 111 -7.69 20.36 4.00
N GLU A 112 -8.01 19.13 4.34
CA GLU A 112 -9.11 18.75 5.22
C GLU A 112 -8.60 18.31 6.59
N ALA A 113 -9.47 18.39 7.61
CA ALA A 113 -9.15 17.90 8.96
C ALA A 113 -8.87 16.39 8.95
N LEU A 114 -7.91 15.93 9.76
CA LEU A 114 -7.62 14.51 9.98
C LEU A 114 -8.72 13.86 10.81
N THR A 115 -9.80 13.47 10.14
CA THR A 115 -10.84 12.62 10.69
C THR A 115 -10.87 11.31 9.92
N PRO A 116 -11.32 10.19 10.53
CA PRO A 116 -11.48 8.93 9.80
C PRO A 116 -12.36 9.08 8.56
N ALA A 117 -13.39 9.92 8.63
CA ALA A 117 -14.27 10.21 7.50
C ALA A 117 -13.51 10.83 6.31
N ASN A 118 -12.64 11.81 6.56
CA ASN A 118 -11.88 12.50 5.51
C ASN A 118 -10.70 11.66 5.00
N LEU A 119 -10.08 10.85 5.87
CA LEU A 119 -8.98 9.95 5.52
C LEU A 119 -9.41 8.90 4.50
N PHE A 120 -10.59 8.33 4.67
CA PHE A 120 -11.10 7.23 3.83
C PHE A 120 -12.21 7.67 2.87
N SER A 121 -12.43 8.98 2.74
CA SER A 121 -13.42 9.54 1.80
C SER A 121 -13.12 9.12 0.37
N GLY A 122 -14.14 8.82 -0.43
CA GLY A 122 -13.94 8.49 -1.84
C GLY A 122 -13.63 7.02 -2.14
N ILE A 123 -13.32 6.18 -1.14
CA ILE A 123 -12.97 4.76 -1.38
C ILE A 123 -14.19 3.98 -1.90
N LYS A 124 -15.36 4.19 -1.29
CA LYS A 124 -16.60 3.53 -1.71
C LYS A 124 -16.93 3.89 -3.16
N GLU A 125 -16.85 5.18 -3.50
CA GLU A 125 -17.12 5.68 -4.84
C GLU A 125 -16.08 5.16 -5.85
N MET A 126 -14.82 5.01 -5.44
CA MET A 126 -13.79 4.41 -6.28
C MET A 126 -14.18 2.98 -6.68
N PHE A 127 -14.54 2.13 -5.71
CA PHE A 127 -14.96 0.76 -6.01
C PHE A 127 -16.25 0.71 -6.85
N GLN A 128 -17.20 1.62 -6.60
CA GLN A 128 -18.38 1.76 -7.46
C GLN A 128 -18.02 2.16 -8.90
N SER A 129 -17.07 3.09 -9.06
CA SER A 129 -16.56 3.51 -10.37
C SER A 129 -15.90 2.34 -11.09
N ILE A 130 -15.00 1.61 -10.42
CA ILE A 130 -14.32 0.43 -10.98
C ILE A 130 -15.36 -0.62 -11.41
N LYS A 131 -16.33 -0.92 -10.54
CA LYS A 131 -17.42 -1.86 -10.87
C LYS A 131 -18.22 -1.42 -12.09
N ASN A 132 -18.52 -0.13 -12.20
CA ASN A 132 -19.28 0.41 -13.34
C ASN A 132 -18.46 0.41 -14.64
N SER A 133 -17.13 0.53 -14.58
CA SER A 133 -16.26 0.44 -15.76
C SER A 133 -16.29 -0.93 -16.44
N PHE A 134 -16.72 -1.99 -15.75
CA PHE A 134 -16.89 -3.34 -16.32
C PHE A 134 -18.29 -3.60 -16.87
N LYS A 135 -19.25 -2.70 -16.67
CA LYS A 135 -20.55 -2.82 -17.34
C LYS A 135 -20.36 -2.44 -18.80
N THR A 136 -20.60 -3.39 -19.70
CA THR A 136 -20.63 -3.08 -21.12
C THR A 136 -21.78 -2.10 -21.35
N SER A 137 -21.52 -1.02 -22.09
CA SER A 137 -22.61 -0.22 -22.63
C SER A 137 -23.25 -1.09 -23.70
N GLY A 138 -24.25 -1.88 -23.29
CA GLY A 138 -25.04 -2.69 -24.22
C GLY A 138 -25.77 -1.73 -25.15
N ASN A 139 -25.32 -1.68 -26.40
CA ASN A 139 -26.15 -1.23 -27.52
C ASN A 139 -27.11 -2.36 -27.90
#